data_AF-A0A520CBG2-F1
#
_entry.id   AF-A0A520CBG2-F1
#
_cell.length_a   1.000
_cell.length_b   1.000
_cell.length_c   1.000
_cell.angle_alpha   90.00
_cell.angle_beta   90.00
_cell.angle_gamma   90.00
#
_symmetry.space_group_name_H-M   'P 1'
#
loop_
_entity.id
_entity.type
_entity.pdbx_description
1 polymer ?
#
loop_
_entity_poly.entity_id
_entity_poly.type
_entity_poly.pdbx_seq_one_letter_code
_entity_poly.pdbx_strand_id
1 'polypeptide(L)'
;MIKQPPYLKKGDKIAIVCAAKKLPKPIDYAISVLKSWGLDVIIGRSVYAEAHQFAGDDVLRAADIQFFLDDPEIKAIISGRGGYGTVRIIDELDFTHFKENPKWVIGFSDITVLLSHIFAELQIQSMHAQMPYTFEEATPESLVS
;
A
#
# COMPACT_ATOMS: atom_id res chain seq x y z
N MET A 1 13.10 10.55 -17.50
CA MET A 1 12.63 11.47 -16.44
C MET A 1 11.74 10.65 -15.53
N ILE A 2 11.94 10.73 -14.21
CA ILE A 2 11.14 9.96 -13.24
C ILE A 2 9.72 10.55 -13.19
N LYS A 3 8.68 9.73 -13.40
CA LYS A 3 7.27 10.13 -13.43
C LYS A 3 6.73 10.24 -12.00
N GLN A 4 6.18 11.40 -11.66
CA GLN A 4 5.54 11.65 -10.38
C GLN A 4 4.03 11.34 -10.48
N PRO A 5 3.47 10.48 -9.60
CA PRO A 5 2.01 10.33 -9.50
C PRO A 5 1.32 11.64 -9.10
N PRO A 6 0.05 11.87 -9.51
CA PRO A 6 -0.69 13.07 -9.12
C PRO A 6 -0.87 13.18 -7.60
N TYR A 7 -0.91 14.40 -7.07
CA TYR A 7 -1.27 14.64 -5.66
C TYR A 7 -2.70 14.15 -5.37
N LEU A 8 -2.89 13.56 -4.19
CA LEU A 8 -4.21 13.17 -3.70
C LEU A 8 -5.09 14.38 -3.42
N LYS A 9 -6.39 14.21 -3.62
CA LYS A 9 -7.44 15.20 -3.38
C LYS A 9 -8.54 14.58 -2.53
N LYS A 10 -9.34 15.43 -1.89
CA LYS A 10 -10.56 14.98 -1.20
C LYS A 10 -11.47 14.24 -2.18
N GLY A 11 -11.98 13.09 -1.74
CA GLY A 11 -12.80 12.17 -2.53
C GLY A 11 -12.02 11.12 -3.31
N ASP A 12 -10.68 11.20 -3.38
CA ASP A 12 -9.89 10.16 -4.04
C ASP A 12 -9.96 8.83 -3.28
N LYS A 13 -10.06 7.74 -4.04
CA LYS A 13 -10.02 6.39 -3.48
C LYS A 13 -8.59 5.96 -3.23
N ILE A 14 -8.34 5.41 -2.04
CA ILE A 14 -7.07 4.78 -1.67
C ILE A 14 -7.32 3.35 -1.19
N ALA A 15 -6.40 2.45 -1.52
CA ALA A 15 -6.46 1.06 -1.07
C ALA A 15 -5.48 0.83 0.09
N ILE A 16 -5.90 0.07 1.10
CA ILE A 16 -5.00 -0.51 2.11
C ILE A 16 -4.87 -2.01 1.85
N VAL A 17 -3.64 -2.49 1.72
CA VAL A 17 -3.31 -3.92 1.51
C VAL A 17 -2.18 -4.35 2.45
N CYS A 18 -1.96 -5.64 2.62
CA CYS A 18 -0.81 -6.19 3.35
C CYS A 18 0.01 -7.11 2.44
N ALA A 19 1.11 -6.58 1.90
CA ALA A 19 2.00 -7.34 1.01
C ALA A 19 2.88 -8.37 1.73
N ALA A 20 2.97 -8.30 3.07
CA ALA A 20 3.92 -9.06 3.87
C ALA A 20 3.25 -9.83 5.02
N LYS A 21 3.47 -9.39 6.27
CA LYS A 21 2.92 -10.03 7.47
C LYS A 21 1.48 -9.62 7.72
N LYS A 22 0.72 -10.50 8.38
CA LYS A 22 -0.59 -10.16 8.92
C LYS A 22 -0.50 -9.03 9.96
N LEU A 23 -1.59 -8.28 10.06
CA LEU A 23 -1.76 -7.28 11.12
C LEU A 23 -1.96 -8.01 12.45
N PRO A 24 -1.27 -7.61 13.53
CA PRO A 24 -1.43 -8.25 14.83
C PRO A 24 -2.59 -7.63 15.64
N LYS A 25 -3.13 -6.50 15.16
CA LYS A 25 -4.27 -5.78 15.73
C LYS A 25 -5.03 -5.06 14.60
N PRO A 26 -6.32 -4.74 14.78
CA PRO A 26 -7.06 -3.89 13.86
C PRO A 26 -6.39 -2.52 13.66
N ILE A 27 -6.72 -1.87 12.55
CA ILE A 27 -6.18 -0.55 12.16
C ILE A 27 -7.29 0.51 12.01
N ASP A 28 -8.39 0.36 12.73
CA ASP A 28 -9.56 1.25 12.66
C ASP A 28 -9.19 2.72 12.92
N TYR A 29 -8.28 2.97 13.85
CA TYR A 29 -7.75 4.32 14.10
C TYR A 29 -7.11 4.91 12.84
N ALA A 30 -6.22 4.17 12.18
CA ALA A 30 -5.57 4.62 10.95
C ALA A 30 -6.58 4.86 9.81
N ILE A 31 -7.56 3.99 9.67
CA ILE A 31 -8.65 4.15 8.69
C ILE A 31 -9.43 5.45 9.00
N SER A 32 -9.73 5.73 10.27
CA SER A 32 -10.42 6.95 10.67
C SER A 32 -9.61 8.21 10.36
N VAL A 33 -8.29 8.19 10.58
CA VAL A 33 -7.37 9.30 10.25
C VAL A 33 -7.38 9.55 8.74
N LEU A 34 -7.16 8.52 7.92
CA LEU A 34 -7.17 8.65 6.46
C LEU A 34 -8.52 9.16 5.92
N LYS A 35 -9.64 8.69 6.49
CA LYS A 35 -10.97 9.22 6.17
C LYS A 35 -11.14 10.69 6.58
N SER A 36 -10.56 11.10 7.72
CA SER A 36 -10.61 12.50 8.17
C SER A 36 -9.85 13.46 7.25
N TRP A 37 -8.86 12.97 6.51
CA TRP A 37 -8.20 13.71 5.42
C TRP A 37 -9.12 13.90 4.19
N GLY A 38 -10.30 13.26 4.19
CA GLY A 38 -11.28 13.32 3.12
C GLY A 38 -11.08 12.27 2.02
N LEU A 39 -10.35 11.19 2.30
CA LEU A 39 -10.11 10.09 1.36
C LEU A 39 -11.17 9.00 1.50
N ASP A 40 -11.48 8.33 0.39
CA ASP A 40 -12.31 7.13 0.38
C ASP A 40 -11.41 5.89 0.54
N VAL A 41 -11.51 5.23 1.70
CA VAL A 41 -10.59 4.16 2.08
C VAL A 41 -11.18 2.80 1.75
N ILE A 42 -10.59 2.13 0.77
CA ILE A 42 -10.92 0.77 0.33
C ILE A 42 -9.98 -0.23 1.02
N ILE A 43 -10.55 -1.28 1.61
CA ILE A 43 -9.79 -2.28 2.36
C ILE A 43 -9.63 -3.53 1.50
N GLY A 44 -8.37 -3.90 1.22
CA GLY A 44 -8.01 -5.12 0.51
C GLY A 44 -8.24 -6.37 1.34
N ARG A 45 -8.37 -7.51 0.67
CA ARG A 45 -8.61 -8.82 1.29
C ARG A 45 -7.48 -9.24 2.21
N SER A 46 -6.24 -8.89 1.85
CA SER A 46 -5.03 -9.21 2.62
C SER A 46 -5.04 -8.59 4.02
N VAL A 47 -5.76 -7.49 4.26
CA VAL A 47 -5.82 -6.81 5.57
C VAL A 47 -6.38 -7.72 6.67
N TYR A 48 -7.31 -8.61 6.32
CA TYR A 48 -7.97 -9.54 7.25
C TYR A 48 -7.56 -11.00 7.06
N ALA A 49 -6.70 -11.29 6.07
CA ALA A 49 -6.29 -12.64 5.76
C ALA A 49 -5.15 -13.10 6.68
N GLU A 50 -5.12 -14.40 6.98
CA GLU A 50 -4.06 -15.00 7.78
C GLU A 50 -3.57 -16.31 7.16
N ALA A 51 -2.25 -16.43 7.02
CA ALA A 51 -1.57 -17.69 6.71
C ALA A 51 -0.28 -17.75 7.54
N HIS A 52 -0.37 -18.37 8.72
CA HIS A 52 0.68 -18.31 9.75
C HIS A 52 1.08 -16.86 10.08
N GLN A 53 2.27 -16.43 9.66
CA GLN A 53 2.78 -15.07 9.86
C GLN A 53 2.38 -14.09 8.75
N PHE A 54 1.92 -14.59 7.60
CA PHE A 54 1.62 -13.80 6.41
C PHE A 54 0.16 -13.34 6.38
N ALA A 55 -0.08 -12.25 5.66
CA ALA A 55 -1.40 -11.65 5.44
C ALA A 55 -2.20 -12.40 4.36
N GLY A 56 -2.37 -13.71 4.55
CA GLY A 56 -2.77 -14.66 3.50
C GLY A 56 -1.57 -15.31 2.81
N ASP A 57 -1.84 -16.31 1.98
CA ASP A 57 -0.81 -16.98 1.18
C ASP A 57 -0.27 -16.05 0.08
N ASP A 58 0.74 -16.53 -0.66
CA ASP A 58 1.42 -15.75 -1.71
C ASP A 58 0.42 -15.35 -2.81
N VAL A 59 -0.45 -16.28 -3.22
CA VAL A 59 -1.48 -16.08 -4.26
C VAL A 59 -2.47 -14.99 -3.86
N LEU A 60 -2.97 -15.02 -2.62
CA LEU A 60 -3.91 -14.00 -2.14
C LEU A 60 -3.25 -12.63 -2.08
N ARG A 61 -2.04 -12.53 -1.53
CA ARG A 61 -1.34 -11.25 -1.40
C ARG A 61 -0.99 -10.66 -2.76
N ALA A 62 -0.50 -11.47 -3.70
CA ALA A 62 -0.21 -11.04 -5.07
C ALA A 62 -1.50 -10.55 -5.76
N ALA A 63 -2.57 -11.35 -5.73
CA ALA A 63 -3.83 -11.00 -6.37
C ALA A 63 -4.49 -9.74 -5.77
N ASP A 64 -4.38 -9.54 -4.45
CA ASP A 64 -4.95 -8.36 -3.78
C ASP A 64 -4.20 -7.07 -4.15
N ILE A 65 -2.86 -7.12 -4.23
CA ILE A 65 -2.07 -5.97 -4.70
C ILE A 65 -2.34 -5.71 -6.19
N GLN A 66 -2.31 -6.76 -7.01
CA GLN A 66 -2.54 -6.67 -8.46
C GLN A 66 -3.87 -5.99 -8.78
N PHE A 67 -4.93 -6.40 -8.07
CA PHE A 67 -6.26 -5.81 -8.24
C PHE A 67 -6.23 -4.27 -8.14
N PHE A 68 -5.54 -3.71 -7.14
CA PHE A 68 -5.45 -2.26 -6.97
C PHE A 68 -4.37 -1.60 -7.83
N LEU A 69 -3.35 -2.34 -8.29
CA LEU A 69 -2.40 -1.84 -9.29
C LEU A 69 -3.14 -1.56 -10.62
N ASP A 70 -4.02 -2.46 -11.02
CA ASP A 70 -4.79 -2.37 -12.27
C ASP A 70 -5.96 -1.38 -12.22
N ASP A 71 -6.52 -1.10 -11.03
CA ASP A 71 -7.72 -0.26 -10.91
C ASP A 71 -7.42 1.25 -11.07
N PRO A 72 -7.82 1.92 -12.18
CA PRO A 72 -7.52 3.33 -12.41
C PRO A 72 -8.28 4.29 -11.46
N GLU A 73 -9.30 3.83 -10.74
CA GLU A 73 -10.00 4.64 -9.75
C GLU A 73 -9.16 4.84 -8.48
N ILE A 74 -8.26 3.91 -8.16
CA ILE A 74 -7.37 4.00 -7.00
C ILE A 74 -6.21 4.95 -7.26
N LYS A 75 -6.03 5.92 -6.36
CA LYS A 75 -4.99 6.95 -6.44
C LYS A 75 -3.79 6.72 -5.53
N ALA A 76 -3.94 5.85 -4.53
CA ALA A 76 -2.82 5.35 -3.74
C ALA A 76 -3.08 3.94 -3.22
N ILE A 77 -2.00 3.16 -3.07
CA ILE A 77 -1.97 1.87 -2.39
C ILE A 77 -1.04 2.02 -1.18
N ILE A 78 -1.59 1.83 0.02
CA ILE A 78 -0.86 1.93 1.29
C ILE A 78 -0.71 0.53 1.86
N SER A 79 0.52 0.11 2.12
CA SER A 79 0.74 -1.13 2.85
C SER A 79 0.37 -0.95 4.33
N GLY A 80 -0.49 -1.81 4.88
CA GLY A 80 -0.91 -1.79 6.27
C GLY A 80 0.23 -2.06 7.25
N ARG A 81 1.17 -2.92 6.86
CA ARG A 81 2.35 -3.32 7.64
C ARG A 81 3.40 -3.98 6.75
N GLY A 82 4.67 -3.85 7.15
CA GLY A 82 5.80 -4.57 6.56
C GLY A 82 6.01 -5.94 7.19
N GLY A 83 7.27 -6.40 7.25
CA GLY A 83 7.65 -7.66 7.88
C GLY A 83 8.58 -8.48 7.00
N TYR A 84 8.10 -9.63 6.53
CA TYR A 84 8.75 -10.42 5.51
C TYR A 84 7.65 -11.03 4.65
N GLY A 85 7.79 -10.98 3.34
CA GLY A 85 6.87 -11.64 2.40
C GLY A 85 6.71 -10.93 1.07
N THR A 86 7.06 -9.65 0.94
CA THR A 86 6.91 -8.89 -0.31
C THR A 86 7.83 -9.44 -1.41
N VAL A 87 9.05 -9.84 -1.04
CA VAL A 87 10.01 -10.46 -1.98
C VAL A 87 9.51 -11.77 -2.60
N ARG A 88 8.56 -12.45 -1.97
CA ARG A 88 8.02 -13.73 -2.48
C ARG A 88 7.03 -13.55 -3.62
N ILE A 89 6.45 -12.36 -3.74
CA ILE A 89 5.33 -12.09 -4.66
C ILE A 89 5.67 -11.04 -5.72
N ILE A 90 6.82 -10.36 -5.62
CA ILE A 90 7.16 -9.24 -6.52
C ILE A 90 7.26 -9.67 -7.99
N ASP A 91 7.77 -10.89 -8.24
CA ASP A 91 7.91 -11.43 -9.60
C ASP A 91 6.57 -11.87 -10.22
N GLU A 92 5.50 -11.94 -9.41
CA GLU A 92 4.14 -12.30 -9.87
C GLU A 92 3.31 -11.07 -10.26
N LEU A 93 3.77 -9.85 -9.91
CA LEU A 93 3.03 -8.61 -10.16
C LEU A 93 3.28 -8.10 -11.58
N ASP A 94 2.20 -7.78 -12.28
CA ASP A 94 2.21 -7.12 -13.59
C ASP A 94 1.99 -5.62 -13.41
N PHE A 95 3.00 -4.83 -13.77
CA PHE A 95 2.98 -3.37 -13.68
C PHE A 95 2.55 -2.68 -14.98
N THR A 96 2.07 -3.41 -15.98
CA THR A 96 1.71 -2.85 -17.30
C THR A 96 0.68 -1.74 -17.18
N HIS A 97 -0.48 -1.98 -16.55
CA HIS A 97 -1.50 -0.93 -16.36
C HIS A 97 -1.06 0.16 -15.38
N PHE A 98 -0.28 -0.19 -14.35
CA PHE A 98 0.27 0.77 -13.40
C PHE A 98 1.18 1.80 -14.09
N LYS A 99 1.97 1.40 -15.10
CA LYS A 99 2.83 2.33 -15.86
C LYS A 99 2.02 3.37 -16.63
N GLU A 100 0.89 2.95 -17.19
CA GLU A 100 -0.03 3.83 -17.92
C GLU A 100 -0.67 4.85 -16.97
N ASN A 101 -1.14 4.38 -15.81
CA ASN A 101 -1.86 5.16 -14.80
C ASN A 101 -1.15 5.12 -13.44
N PRO A 102 0.01 5.78 -13.29
CA PRO A 102 0.79 5.70 -12.06
C PRO A 102 0.04 6.33 -10.89
N LYS A 103 0.10 5.63 -9.76
CA LYS A 103 -0.51 5.99 -8.49
C LYS A 103 0.53 5.84 -7.38
N TRP A 104 0.28 6.44 -6.23
CA TRP A 104 1.21 6.31 -5.11
C TRP A 104 1.23 4.88 -4.58
N VAL A 105 2.43 4.33 -4.37
CA VAL A 105 2.64 3.11 -3.56
C VAL A 105 3.42 3.51 -2.34
N ILE A 106 2.87 3.21 -1.16
CA ILE A 106 3.29 3.79 0.12
C ILE A 106 3.55 2.67 1.14
N GLY A 107 4.69 2.70 1.79
CA GLY A 107 5.00 1.84 2.93
C GLY A 107 6.44 1.98 3.40
N PHE A 108 6.88 1.17 4.36
CA PHE A 108 8.28 1.17 4.81
C PHE A 108 8.77 -0.25 5.11
N SER A 109 10.07 -0.42 5.41
CA SER A 109 10.67 -1.71 5.78
C SER A 109 10.62 -2.71 4.61
N ASP A 110 10.04 -3.91 4.78
CA ASP A 110 9.92 -4.94 3.74
C ASP A 110 9.30 -4.43 2.43
N ILE A 111 8.44 -3.42 2.53
CA ILE A 111 7.77 -2.80 1.37
C ILE A 111 8.79 -2.10 0.45
N THR A 112 10.00 -1.81 0.94
CA THR A 112 11.12 -1.31 0.13
C THR A 112 11.36 -2.15 -1.12
N VAL A 113 11.13 -3.47 -1.09
CA VAL A 113 11.24 -4.32 -2.29
C VAL A 113 10.33 -3.80 -3.42
N LEU A 114 9.06 -3.54 -3.10
CA LEU A 114 8.09 -3.01 -4.06
C LEU A 114 8.42 -1.56 -4.45
N LEU A 115 8.78 -0.71 -3.48
CA LEU A 115 9.11 0.69 -3.73
C LEU A 115 10.33 0.84 -4.65
N SER A 116 11.37 0.03 -4.40
CA SER A 116 12.60 0.00 -5.18
C SER A 116 12.36 -0.57 -6.58
N HIS A 117 11.55 -1.62 -6.72
CA HIS A 117 11.17 -2.14 -8.04
C HIS A 117 10.45 -1.07 -8.88
N ILE A 118 9.45 -0.41 -8.29
CA ILE A 118 8.70 0.68 -8.95
C ILE A 118 9.63 1.81 -9.40
N PHE A 119 10.56 2.21 -8.53
CA PHE A 119 11.50 3.28 -8.84
C PHE A 119 12.53 2.88 -9.90
N ALA A 120 13.21 1.75 -9.71
CA ALA A 120 14.32 1.32 -10.57
C ALA A 120 13.83 0.92 -11.96
N GLU A 121 12.81 0.05 -12.03
CA GLU A 121 12.36 -0.58 -13.28
C GLU A 121 11.33 0.26 -14.04
N LEU A 122 10.51 1.03 -13.33
CA LEU A 122 9.41 1.77 -13.94
C LEU A 122 9.68 3.28 -14.00
N GLN A 123 10.72 3.77 -13.32
CA GLN A 123 11.05 5.20 -13.22
C GLN A 123 9.84 6.01 -12.73
N ILE A 124 9.07 5.47 -11.77
CA ILE A 124 7.92 6.12 -11.14
C ILE A 124 8.23 6.38 -9.67
N GLN A 125 7.82 7.55 -9.15
CA GLN A 125 8.00 7.85 -7.74
C GLN A 125 7.10 6.97 -6.86
N SER A 126 7.67 6.50 -5.76
CA SER A 126 6.98 5.77 -4.70
C SER A 126 7.39 6.39 -3.35
N MET A 127 6.67 6.07 -2.27
CA MET A 127 6.86 6.76 -0.99
C MET A 127 7.25 5.78 0.12
N HIS A 128 8.44 5.99 0.68
CA HIS A 128 8.88 5.30 1.88
C HIS A 128 8.38 6.05 3.14
N ALA A 129 7.24 5.62 3.71
CA ALA A 129 6.54 6.35 4.78
C ALA A 129 5.84 5.43 5.79
N GLN A 130 5.39 6.03 6.90
CA GLN A 130 4.70 5.34 7.99
C GLN A 130 3.45 4.58 7.50
N MET A 131 3.18 3.43 8.11
CA MET A 131 2.12 2.51 7.72
C MET A 131 0.98 2.50 8.77
N PRO A 132 -0.27 2.21 8.38
CA PRO A 132 -1.45 2.19 9.24
C PRO A 132 -1.27 1.46 10.58
N TYR A 133 -0.53 0.34 10.60
CA TYR A 133 -0.27 -0.43 11.82
C TYR A 133 0.32 0.42 12.98
N THR A 134 1.12 1.44 12.68
CA THR A 134 1.81 2.25 13.68
C THR A 134 1.21 3.65 13.86
N PHE A 135 0.04 3.94 13.28
CA PHE A 135 -0.56 5.28 13.41
C PHE A 135 -0.92 5.65 14.84
N GLU A 136 -1.32 4.68 15.67
CA GLU A 136 -1.63 4.92 17.09
C GLU A 136 -0.41 5.34 17.93
N GLU A 137 0.79 5.01 17.46
CA GLU A 137 2.06 5.35 18.11
C GLU A 137 2.66 6.64 17.53
N ALA A 138 2.02 7.21 16.51
CA ALA A 138 2.50 8.39 15.80
C ALA A 138 2.25 9.66 16.61
N THR A 139 3.11 10.66 16.47
CA THR A 139 2.81 11.99 17.01
C THR A 139 1.71 12.64 16.17
N PRO A 140 0.87 13.52 16.74
CA PRO A 140 -0.17 14.21 15.97
C PRO A 140 0.39 14.93 14.74
N GLU A 141 1.58 15.54 14.85
CA GLU A 141 2.24 16.27 13.77
C GLU A 141 2.51 15.35 12.57
N SER A 142 2.98 14.12 12.82
CA SER A 142 3.26 13.15 11.76
C SER A 142 2.03 12.62 11.03
N LEU A 143 0.82 12.86 11.55
CA LEU A 143 -0.45 12.49 10.94
C LEU A 143 -1.19 13.67 10.27
N VAL A 144 -0.61 14.87 10.28
CA VAL A 144 -1.23 16.07 9.68
C VAL A 144 -0.31 16.85 8.74
N SER A 145 0.98 16.52 8.69
CA SER A 145 2.00 17.10 7.79
C SER A 145 2.21 16.27 6.54
#